data_AF-A0A9P4P1C4-F1
#
_entry.id   AF-A0A9P4P1C4-F1
#
_cell.length_a   1.000
_cell.length_b   1.000
_cell.length_c   1.000
_cell.angle_alpha   90.00
_cell.angle_beta   90.00
_cell.angle_gamma   90.00
#
_symmetry.space_group_name_H-M   'P 1'
#
loop_
_entity.id
_entity.type
_entity.pdbx_description
1 polymer ?
#
loop_
_entity_poly.entity_id
_entity_poly.type
_entity_poly.pdbx_seq_one_letter_code
_entity_poly.pdbx_strand_id
1 'polypeptide(L)'
;MVTKRKHEERTERKSKGFQVGPANLPDGTHRRKVIKIKESLIHKAKVKKEFAKIKAKHDQEAPTPSYIPAEEVVAEPATLELHPDRQAQLEEPEVSTEQPIYPRKHHRQRQDPFAKESQFAQQKREEAEKRQQEREEANRQRKQALEGRERMRRAVVKARTPGRDGKRKLGRESGMLLEKVKKMVASKGG
;
A
#
# COMPACT_ATOMS: atom_id res chain seq x y z
N MET A 1 -28.48 13.56 -36.92
CA MET A 1 -27.36 13.34 -35.98
C MET A 1 -26.62 14.65 -35.78
N VAL A 2 -26.74 15.30 -34.63
CA VAL A 2 -26.16 16.63 -34.37
C VAL A 2 -24.92 16.45 -33.49
N THR A 3 -23.74 16.80 -34.02
CA THR A 3 -22.47 16.72 -33.31
C THR A 3 -22.30 17.91 -32.37
N LYS A 4 -22.07 17.60 -31.08
CA LYS A 4 -21.87 18.56 -29.99
C LYS A 4 -20.46 19.15 -30.11
N ARG A 5 -20.34 20.40 -30.58
CA ARG A 5 -19.07 21.17 -30.61
C ARG A 5 -18.52 21.29 -29.18
N LYS A 6 -17.29 20.83 -28.96
CA LYS A 6 -16.54 21.02 -27.71
C LYS A 6 -16.25 22.51 -27.54
N HIS A 7 -16.70 23.10 -26.42
CA HIS A 7 -16.24 24.42 -26.00
C HIS A 7 -14.77 24.31 -25.58
N GLU A 8 -13.89 25.02 -26.28
CA GLU A 8 -12.52 25.25 -25.83
C GLU A 8 -12.54 26.21 -24.64
N GLU A 9 -12.10 25.73 -23.48
CA GLU A 9 -11.88 26.55 -22.29
C GLU A 9 -10.70 27.51 -22.57
N ARG A 10 -11.02 28.76 -22.89
CA ARG A 10 -10.03 29.84 -22.90
C ARG A 10 -9.60 30.09 -21.45
N THR A 11 -8.41 29.63 -21.07
CA THR A 11 -7.82 29.98 -19.78
C THR A 11 -7.49 31.47 -19.77
N GLU A 12 -8.30 32.26 -19.09
CA GLU A 12 -8.05 33.69 -18.88
C GLU A 12 -6.72 33.87 -18.13
N ARG A 13 -5.76 34.55 -18.76
CA ARG A 13 -4.49 34.88 -18.12
C ARG A 13 -4.74 35.95 -17.06
N LYS A 14 -4.69 35.56 -15.80
CA LYS A 14 -4.79 36.49 -14.67
C LYS A 14 -3.69 37.56 -14.78
N SER A 15 -4.08 38.83 -14.79
CA SER A 15 -3.14 39.95 -14.80
C SER A 15 -2.25 39.88 -13.55
N LYS A 16 -0.93 40.00 -13.74
CA LYS A 16 -0.01 40.12 -12.61
C LYS A 16 -0.15 41.55 -12.07
N GLY A 17 -0.38 41.68 -10.77
CA GLY A 17 -0.44 42.99 -10.10
C GLY A 17 0.88 43.74 -10.19
N PHE A 18 0.91 44.94 -9.59
CA PHE A 18 2.06 45.85 -9.62
C PHE A 18 3.37 45.12 -9.22
N GLN A 19 4.28 45.00 -10.19
CA GLN A 19 5.52 44.26 -10.04
C GLN A 19 6.65 45.24 -9.72
N VAL A 20 7.10 45.26 -8.46
CA VAL A 20 8.16 46.16 -8.01
C VAL A 20 9.52 45.56 -8.38
N GLY A 21 10.21 46.20 -9.32
CA GLY A 21 11.55 45.84 -9.76
C GLY A 21 11.61 44.94 -11.01
N PRO A 22 12.77 44.91 -11.70
CA PRO A 22 12.96 44.16 -12.94
C PRO A 22 12.63 42.67 -12.77
N ALA A 23 12.02 42.05 -13.80
CA ALA A 23 11.53 40.67 -13.76
C ALA A 23 12.60 39.61 -13.42
N ASN A 24 13.89 39.97 -13.49
CA ASN A 24 15.05 39.15 -13.16
C ASN A 24 15.63 39.47 -11.76
N LEU A 25 14.79 39.87 -10.79
CA LEU A 25 15.23 39.81 -9.39
C LEU A 25 15.62 38.35 -9.09
N PRO A 26 16.77 38.10 -8.45
CA PRO A 26 17.18 36.75 -8.10
C PRO A 26 16.07 36.12 -7.25
N ASP A 27 15.34 35.17 -7.84
CA ASP A 27 14.34 34.37 -7.13
C ASP A 27 14.99 33.90 -5.83
N GLY A 28 14.36 34.25 -4.70
CA GLY A 28 14.95 34.08 -3.37
C GLY A 28 15.52 32.67 -3.16
N THR A 29 16.51 32.55 -2.27
CA THR A 29 17.30 31.32 -2.04
C THR A 29 16.44 30.05 -1.93
N HIS A 30 15.24 30.13 -1.36
CA HIS A 30 14.29 29.04 -1.24
C HIS A 30 13.65 28.62 -2.58
N ARG A 31 13.31 29.56 -3.48
CA ARG A 31 12.74 29.24 -4.80
C ARG A 31 13.73 28.48 -5.66
N ARG A 32 15.01 28.89 -5.67
CA ARG A 32 16.08 28.17 -6.37
C ARG A 32 16.27 26.74 -5.85
N LYS A 33 16.24 26.56 -4.52
CA LYS A 33 16.31 25.22 -3.91
C LYS A 33 15.13 24.35 -4.33
N VAL A 34 13.91 24.88 -4.30
CA VAL A 34 12.69 24.15 -4.71
C VAL A 34 12.75 23.76 -6.19
N ILE A 35 13.17 24.67 -7.07
CA ILE A 35 13.35 24.40 -8.51
C ILE A 35 14.39 23.29 -8.70
N LYS A 36 15.57 23.39 -8.08
CA LYS A 36 16.62 22.37 -8.15
C LYS A 36 16.15 21.01 -7.64
N ILE A 37 15.42 20.97 -6.52
CA ILE A 37 14.84 19.74 -5.97
C ILE A 37 13.86 19.13 -6.98
N LYS A 38 12.95 19.94 -7.54
CA LYS A 38 11.97 19.49 -8.52
C LYS A 38 12.63 18.96 -9.79
N GLU A 39 13.61 19.67 -10.33
CA GLU A 39 14.40 19.23 -11.49
C GLU A 39 15.12 17.90 -11.21
N SER A 40 15.75 17.77 -10.04
CA SER A 40 16.44 16.53 -9.64
C SER A 40 15.48 15.34 -9.51
N LEU A 41 14.26 15.56 -8.99
CA LEU A 41 13.22 14.53 -8.87
C LEU A 41 12.70 14.10 -10.24
N ILE A 42 12.45 15.08 -11.13
CA ILE A 42 12.01 14.81 -12.50
C ILE A 42 13.09 14.03 -13.25
N HIS A 43 14.35 14.42 -13.13
CA HIS A 43 15.47 13.73 -13.77
C HIS A 43 15.58 12.27 -13.29
N LYS A 44 15.59 12.04 -11.97
CA LYS A 44 15.63 10.67 -11.41
C LYS A 44 14.46 9.81 -11.89
N ALA A 45 13.25 10.38 -11.99
CA ALA A 45 12.09 9.67 -12.49
C ALA A 45 12.22 9.33 -13.99
N LYS A 46 12.78 10.22 -14.81
CA LYS A 46 13.06 9.96 -16.23
C LYS A 46 14.08 8.83 -16.40
N VAL A 47 15.22 8.93 -15.70
CA VAL A 47 16.27 7.89 -15.71
C VAL A 47 15.71 6.54 -15.31
N LYS A 48 14.90 6.47 -14.24
CA LYS A 48 14.26 5.21 -13.82
C LYS A 48 13.31 4.64 -14.88
N LYS A 49 12.54 5.49 -15.57
CA LYS A 49 11.64 5.07 -16.65
C LYS A 49 12.42 4.54 -17.85
N GLU A 50 13.47 5.23 -18.27
CA GLU A 50 14.32 4.81 -19.38
C GLU A 50 15.06 3.51 -19.05
N PHE A 51 15.63 3.41 -17.84
CA PHE A 51 16.24 2.18 -17.36
C PHE A 51 15.26 1.00 -17.33
N ALA A 52 14.04 1.20 -16.83
CA ALA A 52 13.02 0.16 -16.83
C ALA A 52 12.65 -0.29 -18.25
N LYS A 53 12.61 0.64 -19.23
CA LYS A 53 12.38 0.29 -20.64
C LYS A 53 13.54 -0.52 -21.23
N ILE A 54 14.78 -0.10 -21.00
CA ILE A 54 15.97 -0.81 -21.48
C ILE A 54 16.03 -2.20 -20.84
N LYS A 55 15.79 -2.30 -19.53
CA LYS A 55 15.74 -3.57 -18.82
C LYS A 55 14.66 -4.48 -19.39
N ALA A 56 13.44 -3.99 -19.62
CA ALA A 56 12.38 -4.79 -20.22
C ALA A 56 12.73 -5.27 -21.63
N LYS A 57 13.38 -4.44 -22.45
CA LYS A 57 13.89 -4.85 -23.76
C LYS A 57 14.98 -5.91 -23.63
N HIS A 58 15.94 -5.70 -22.72
CA HIS A 58 17.02 -6.66 -22.47
C HIS A 58 16.48 -7.98 -21.91
N ASP A 59 15.45 -7.96 -21.06
CA ASP A 59 14.81 -9.18 -20.54
C ASP A 59 14.01 -9.91 -21.64
N GLN A 60 13.51 -9.19 -22.66
CA GLN A 60 12.85 -9.76 -23.86
C GLN A 60 13.83 -10.27 -24.91
N GLU A 61 14.97 -9.58 -25.09
CA GLU A 61 16.04 -9.92 -26.02
C GLU A 61 17.07 -10.87 -25.40
N ALA A 62 17.04 -11.07 -24.08
CA ALA A 62 17.86 -12.06 -23.43
C ALA A 62 17.52 -13.41 -24.06
N PRO A 63 18.50 -14.09 -24.71
CA PRO A 63 18.33 -15.51 -24.94
C PRO A 63 18.12 -16.09 -23.55
N THR A 64 17.07 -16.91 -23.42
CA THR A 64 16.80 -17.69 -22.21
C THR A 64 18.14 -18.12 -21.63
N PRO A 65 18.54 -17.70 -20.42
CA PRO A 65 19.66 -18.35 -19.78
C PRO A 65 19.29 -19.82 -19.82
N SER A 66 20.13 -20.66 -20.44
CA SER A 66 20.06 -22.10 -20.39
C SER A 66 20.33 -22.56 -18.96
N TYR A 67 19.49 -22.09 -18.03
CA TYR A 67 19.22 -22.78 -16.81
C TYR A 67 18.41 -23.97 -17.23
N ILE A 68 19.05 -25.14 -17.29
CA ILE A 68 18.37 -26.43 -17.38
C ILE A 68 17.42 -26.48 -16.18
N PRO A 69 16.11 -26.34 -16.38
CA PRO A 69 15.15 -26.63 -15.33
C PRO A 69 15.03 -28.14 -15.29
N ALA A 70 15.16 -28.71 -14.09
CA ALA A 70 14.60 -30.02 -13.84
C ALA A 70 13.08 -29.93 -14.09
N GLU A 71 12.60 -30.79 -15.02
CA GLU A 71 11.19 -31.19 -15.24
C GLU A 71 10.30 -30.08 -15.88
N GLU A 72 9.52 -30.31 -16.93
CA GLU A 72 8.60 -31.41 -17.22
C GLU A 72 8.68 -31.87 -18.68
N VAL A 73 8.86 -33.18 -18.87
CA VAL A 73 8.62 -33.86 -20.15
C VAL A 73 7.12 -34.14 -20.24
N VAL A 74 6.55 -33.76 -21.38
CA VAL A 74 5.18 -34.04 -21.79
C VAL A 74 4.84 -35.52 -21.61
N ALA A 75 3.65 -35.77 -21.07
CA ALA A 75 3.06 -37.09 -20.92
C ALA A 75 3.00 -37.86 -22.25
N GLU A 76 3.93 -38.79 -22.41
CA GLU A 76 3.66 -40.09 -23.00
C GLU A 76 3.74 -41.10 -21.84
N PRO A 77 2.82 -42.06 -21.68
CA PRO A 77 3.05 -43.16 -20.76
C PRO A 77 4.19 -43.99 -21.36
N ALA A 78 5.43 -43.56 -21.13
CA ALA A 78 6.57 -44.43 -21.26
C ALA A 78 6.22 -45.63 -20.40
N THR A 79 5.94 -46.75 -21.06
CA THR A 79 5.70 -48.04 -20.47
C THR A 79 6.94 -48.36 -19.67
N LEU A 80 6.92 -47.93 -18.40
CA LEU A 80 7.94 -48.21 -17.41
C LEU A 80 7.72 -49.66 -16.99
N GLU A 81 7.80 -50.58 -17.96
CA GLU A 81 7.95 -51.99 -17.72
C GLU A 81 9.27 -52.11 -16.98
N LEU A 82 9.17 -52.26 -15.64
CA LEU A 82 10.33 -52.55 -14.81
C LEU A 82 11.05 -53.74 -15.42
N HIS A 83 12.37 -53.63 -15.61
CA HIS A 83 13.23 -54.72 -16.10
C HIS A 83 12.88 -56.04 -15.38
N PRO A 84 12.82 -57.20 -16.06
CA PRO A 84 12.32 -58.45 -15.50
C PRO A 84 12.98 -58.82 -14.16
N ASP A 85 14.29 -58.55 -14.01
CA ASP A 85 15.03 -58.75 -12.76
C ASP A 85 14.48 -57.94 -11.58
N ARG A 86 13.96 -56.73 -11.84
CA ARG A 86 13.36 -55.86 -10.82
C ARG A 86 11.91 -56.26 -10.50
N GLN A 87 11.21 -56.90 -11.44
CA GLN A 87 9.91 -57.53 -11.16
C GLN A 87 10.09 -58.77 -10.27
N ALA A 88 11.10 -59.61 -10.55
CA ALA A 88 11.41 -60.77 -9.72
C ALA A 88 11.72 -60.42 -8.26
N GLN A 89 12.41 -59.29 -8.00
CA GLN A 89 12.68 -58.81 -6.64
C GLN A 89 11.46 -58.27 -5.90
N LEU A 90 10.42 -57.83 -6.61
CA LEU A 90 9.16 -57.35 -6.02
C LEU A 90 8.15 -58.48 -5.82
N GLU A 91 8.25 -59.54 -6.64
CA GLU A 91 7.37 -60.71 -6.60
C GLU A 91 7.86 -61.77 -5.61
N GLU A 92 9.16 -61.78 -5.27
CA GLU A 92 9.65 -62.51 -4.10
C GLU A 92 8.97 -61.97 -2.83
N PRO A 93 8.28 -62.82 -2.04
CA PRO A 93 7.68 -62.37 -0.80
C PRO A 93 8.78 -61.86 0.12
N GLU A 94 8.65 -60.60 0.57
CA GLU A 94 9.57 -60.00 1.54
C GLU A 94 9.59 -60.89 2.79
N VAL A 95 10.59 -61.76 2.88
CA VAL A 95 10.93 -62.46 4.12
C VAL A 95 11.30 -61.35 5.08
N SER A 96 10.40 -61.06 6.02
CA SER A 96 10.57 -60.07 7.07
C SER A 96 11.86 -60.36 7.82
N THR A 97 12.94 -59.75 7.36
CA THR A 97 14.18 -59.66 8.11
C THR A 97 13.83 -58.71 9.23
N GLU A 98 13.42 -59.26 10.37
CA GLU A 98 13.29 -58.54 11.64
C GLU A 98 14.67 -57.94 11.96
N GLN A 99 14.93 -56.76 11.40
CA GLN A 99 16.08 -55.96 11.76
C GLN A 99 15.86 -55.57 13.23
N PRO A 100 16.78 -55.91 14.15
CA PRO A 100 16.62 -55.52 15.55
C PRO A 100 16.50 -54.00 15.62
N ILE A 101 15.41 -53.52 16.23
CA ILE A 101 15.16 -52.10 16.49
C ILE A 101 16.17 -51.64 17.53
N TYR A 102 17.36 -51.25 17.08
CA TYR A 102 18.32 -50.57 17.94
C TYR A 102 17.74 -49.18 18.32
N PRO A 103 17.87 -48.74 19.58
CA PRO A 103 17.44 -47.40 19.96
C PRO A 103 18.19 -46.37 19.13
N ARG A 104 17.48 -45.70 18.21
CA ARG A 104 18.01 -44.60 17.40
C ARG A 104 18.56 -43.54 18.36
N LYS A 105 19.89 -43.41 18.42
CA LYS A 105 20.57 -42.39 19.24
C LYS A 105 19.92 -41.04 18.95
N HIS A 106 19.31 -40.42 19.96
CA HIS A 106 18.67 -39.12 19.82
C HIS A 106 19.68 -38.12 19.26
N HIS A 107 19.43 -37.66 18.03
CA HIS A 107 20.24 -36.64 17.40
C HIS A 107 20.08 -35.35 18.21
N ARG A 108 21.13 -34.92 18.90
CA ARG A 108 21.12 -33.65 19.63
C ARG A 108 20.95 -32.53 18.60
N GLN A 109 19.87 -31.75 18.74
CA GLN A 109 19.66 -30.57 17.93
C GLN A 109 20.87 -29.64 18.10
N ARG A 110 21.54 -29.34 16.98
CA ARG A 110 22.66 -28.41 16.98
C ARG A 110 22.13 -27.02 17.30
N GLN A 111 22.84 -26.28 18.15
CA GLN A 111 22.51 -24.89 18.41
C GLN A 111 22.66 -24.09 17.12
N ASP A 112 21.63 -23.31 16.80
CA ASP A 112 21.65 -22.45 15.63
C ASP A 112 22.69 -21.34 15.85
N PRO A 113 23.72 -21.23 15.00
CA PRO A 113 24.79 -20.24 15.16
C PRO A 113 24.28 -18.79 15.21
N PHE A 114 23.07 -18.51 14.70
CA PHE A 114 22.52 -17.16 14.59
C PHE A 114 21.35 -16.87 15.55
N ALA A 115 21.27 -17.59 16.68
CA ALA A 115 20.20 -17.42 17.65
C ALA A 115 20.10 -15.97 18.22
N LYS A 116 21.22 -15.24 18.28
CA LYS A 116 21.23 -13.85 18.79
C LYS A 116 20.74 -12.86 17.74
N GLU A 117 21.14 -13.06 16.49
CA GLU A 117 20.75 -12.25 15.34
C GLU A 117 19.26 -12.41 15.04
N SER A 118 18.72 -13.63 15.17
CA SER A 118 17.30 -13.88 14.99
C SER A 118 16.46 -13.18 16.06
N GLN A 119 16.88 -13.18 17.32
CA GLN A 119 16.24 -12.43 18.40
C GLN A 119 16.27 -10.91 18.15
N PHE A 120 17.41 -10.38 17.70
CA PHE A 120 17.51 -8.96 17.36
C PHE A 120 16.60 -8.59 16.17
N ALA A 121 16.52 -9.46 15.16
CA ALA A 121 15.62 -9.27 14.03
C ALA A 121 14.15 -9.30 14.46
N GLN A 122 13.77 -10.16 15.40
CA GLN A 122 12.42 -10.21 15.97
C GLN A 122 12.10 -8.93 16.74
N GLN A 123 12.99 -8.48 17.63
CA GLN A 123 12.81 -7.21 18.36
C GLN A 123 12.61 -6.02 17.42
N LYS A 124 13.40 -5.95 16.33
CA LYS A 124 13.28 -4.89 15.33
C LYS A 124 11.95 -4.96 14.55
N ARG A 125 11.45 -6.17 14.27
CA ARG A 125 10.11 -6.36 13.66
C ARG A 125 9.01 -5.89 14.62
N GLU A 126 9.08 -6.27 15.88
CA GLU A 126 8.11 -5.87 16.90
C GLU A 126 8.09 -4.34 17.11
N GLU A 127 9.25 -3.67 17.15
CA GLU A 127 9.31 -2.21 17.24
C GLU A 127 8.68 -1.54 16.01
N ALA A 128 8.96 -2.08 14.83
CA ALA A 128 8.37 -1.57 13.59
C ALA A 128 6.85 -1.76 13.56
N GLU A 129 6.35 -2.90 14.03
CA GLU A 129 4.92 -3.20 14.15
C GLU A 129 4.24 -2.29 15.17
N LYS A 130 4.83 -2.09 16.36
CA LYS A 130 4.32 -1.13 17.36
C LYS A 130 4.22 0.28 16.78
N ARG A 131 5.26 0.74 16.08
CA ARG A 131 5.25 2.05 15.40
C ARG A 131 4.17 2.12 14.31
N GLN A 132 3.87 1.01 13.62
CA GLN A 132 2.78 0.97 12.65
C GLN A 132 1.41 1.02 13.35
N GLN A 133 1.23 0.25 14.42
CA GLN A 133 0.00 0.26 15.23
C GLN A 133 -0.30 1.65 15.79
N GLU A 134 0.69 2.33 16.38
CA GLU A 134 0.53 3.71 16.87
C GLU A 134 0.08 4.67 15.76
N ARG A 135 0.66 4.55 14.56
CA ARG A 135 0.27 5.36 13.39
C ARG A 135 -1.15 5.03 12.95
N GLU A 136 -1.53 3.76 12.94
CA GLU A 136 -2.88 3.35 12.60
C GLU A 136 -3.91 3.87 13.61
N GLU A 137 -3.64 3.77 14.90
CA GLU A 137 -4.50 4.30 15.95
C GLU A 137 -4.64 5.81 15.85
N ALA A 138 -3.55 6.54 15.67
CA ALA A 138 -3.59 7.99 15.45
C ALA A 138 -4.43 8.35 14.21
N ASN A 139 -4.31 7.57 13.13
CA ASN A 139 -5.13 7.76 11.93
C ASN A 139 -6.61 7.43 12.17
N ARG A 140 -6.92 6.38 12.94
CA ARG A 140 -8.30 6.02 13.33
C ARG A 140 -8.93 7.12 14.18
N GLN A 141 -8.22 7.64 15.17
CA GLN A 141 -8.69 8.76 15.99
C GLN A 141 -8.93 10.02 15.14
N ARG A 142 -8.01 10.35 14.23
CA ARG A 142 -8.19 11.47 13.28
C ARG A 142 -9.41 11.28 12.39
N LYS A 143 -9.63 10.07 11.87
CA LYS A 143 -10.82 9.74 11.06
C LYS A 143 -12.10 9.91 11.85
N GLN A 144 -12.17 9.38 13.08
CA GLN A 144 -13.35 9.56 13.95
C GLN A 144 -13.63 11.04 14.25
N ALA A 145 -12.59 11.84 14.52
CA ALA A 145 -12.75 13.28 14.73
C ALA A 145 -13.24 14.01 13.47
N LEU A 146 -12.71 13.65 12.29
CA LEU A 146 -13.17 14.19 11.01
C LEU A 146 -14.61 13.80 10.71
N GLU A 147 -14.99 12.54 10.92
CA GLU A 147 -16.37 12.07 10.77
C GLU A 147 -17.33 12.78 11.73
N GLY A 148 -16.92 12.99 12.99
CA GLY A 148 -17.69 13.79 13.94
C GLY A 148 -17.90 15.23 13.44
N ARG A 149 -16.85 15.86 12.92
CA ARG A 149 -16.92 17.20 12.29
C ARG A 149 -17.81 17.21 11.06
N GLU A 150 -17.73 16.21 10.20
CA GLU A 150 -18.59 16.11 9.03
C GLU A 150 -20.05 15.91 9.40
N ARG A 151 -20.35 15.05 10.39
CA ARG A 151 -21.71 14.84 10.89
C ARG A 151 -22.29 16.15 11.45
N MET A 152 -21.52 16.86 12.28
CA MET A 152 -21.92 18.18 12.78
C MET A 152 -22.12 19.18 11.63
N ARG A 153 -21.19 19.24 10.66
CA ARG A 153 -21.32 20.13 9.49
C ARG A 153 -22.58 19.82 8.69
N ARG A 154 -22.88 18.54 8.45
CA ARG A 154 -24.10 18.11 7.74
C ARG A 154 -25.35 18.50 8.51
N ALA A 155 -25.36 18.37 9.83
CA ALA A 155 -26.45 18.84 10.68
C ALA A 155 -26.64 20.37 10.59
N VAL A 156 -25.54 21.15 10.63
CA VAL A 156 -25.56 22.63 10.46
C VAL A 156 -26.18 23.01 9.12
N VAL A 157 -25.71 22.39 8.05
CA VAL A 157 -26.23 22.65 6.71
C VAL A 157 -27.72 22.31 6.65
N LYS A 158 -28.12 21.13 7.13
CA LYS A 158 -29.53 20.68 7.15
C LYS A 158 -30.45 21.63 7.91
N ALA A 159 -30.01 22.15 9.05
CA ALA A 159 -30.74 23.11 9.85
C ALA A 159 -30.86 24.47 9.15
N ARG A 160 -29.77 24.92 8.50
CA ARG A 160 -29.72 26.21 7.79
C ARG A 160 -30.44 26.17 6.44
N THR A 161 -30.64 24.99 5.83
CA THR A 161 -31.33 24.84 4.54
C THR A 161 -32.81 25.22 4.67
N PRO A 162 -33.28 26.29 3.98
CA PRO A 162 -34.67 26.70 4.02
C PRO A 162 -35.60 25.67 3.34
N GLY A 163 -36.88 25.70 3.73
CA GLY A 163 -37.92 24.91 3.07
C GLY A 163 -38.34 25.48 1.71
N ARG A 164 -39.32 24.83 1.06
CA ARG A 164 -39.93 25.30 -0.19
C ARG A 164 -40.46 26.73 -0.06
N ASP A 165 -40.97 27.09 1.12
CA ASP A 165 -41.52 28.42 1.44
C ASP A 165 -40.42 29.44 1.80
N GLY A 166 -39.13 29.11 1.63
CA GLY A 166 -37.99 29.98 1.97
C GLY A 166 -37.71 30.13 3.47
N LYS A 167 -38.65 29.74 4.34
CA LYS A 167 -38.51 29.79 5.80
C LYS A 167 -37.73 28.57 6.31
N ARG A 168 -36.94 28.78 7.38
CA ARG A 168 -36.30 27.67 8.09
C ARG A 168 -37.33 26.88 8.87
N LYS A 169 -37.12 25.57 8.97
CA LYS A 169 -38.08 24.65 9.61
C LYS A 169 -37.56 24.26 10.99
N LEU A 170 -38.33 24.57 12.04
CA LEU A 170 -37.97 24.26 13.42
C LEU A 170 -37.63 22.78 13.65
N GLY A 171 -38.33 21.86 12.98
CA GLY A 171 -38.05 20.42 13.06
C GLY A 171 -36.68 19.98 12.50
N ARG A 172 -36.03 20.81 11.68
CA ARG A 172 -34.64 20.57 11.22
C ARG A 172 -33.60 21.23 12.12
N GLU A 173 -33.99 22.29 12.82
CA GLU A 173 -33.13 23.08 13.72
C GLU A 173 -33.15 22.57 15.16
N SER A 174 -34.16 21.78 15.55
CA SER A 174 -34.37 21.26 16.90
C SER A 174 -33.13 20.61 17.49
N GLY A 175 -32.43 19.75 16.75
CA GLY A 175 -31.18 19.12 17.22
C GLY A 175 -30.06 20.11 17.53
N MET A 176 -29.89 21.15 16.71
CA MET A 176 -28.87 22.18 16.96
C MET A 176 -29.23 23.07 18.15
N LEU A 177 -30.52 23.40 18.28
CA LEU A 177 -31.05 24.16 19.41
C LEU A 177 -30.81 23.41 20.72
N LEU A 178 -31.04 22.09 20.73
CA LEU A 178 -30.74 21.24 21.89
C LEU A 178 -29.25 21.21 22.24
N GLU A 179 -28.36 21.06 21.25
CA GLU A 179 -26.91 21.13 21.49
C GLU A 179 -26.47 22.50 22.03
N LYS A 180 -27.06 23.58 21.53
CA LYS A 180 -26.79 24.95 21.99
C LYS A 180 -27.26 25.14 23.44
N VAL A 181 -28.45 24.67 23.78
CA VAL A 181 -28.97 24.70 25.17
C VAL A 181 -28.09 23.86 26.08
N LYS A 182 -27.73 22.63 25.67
CA LYS A 182 -26.82 21.77 26.42
C LYS A 182 -25.48 22.46 26.71
N LYS A 183 -24.92 23.18 25.72
CA LYS A 183 -23.70 23.97 25.91
C LYS A 183 -23.89 25.14 26.87
N MET A 184 -25.01 25.87 26.77
CA MET A 184 -25.33 26.98 27.68
C MET A 184 -25.55 26.52 29.12
N VAL A 185 -26.18 25.35 29.31
CA VAL A 185 -26.36 24.75 30.64
C VAL A 185 -25.03 24.26 31.19
N ALA A 186 -24.20 23.57 30.38
CA ALA A 186 -22.87 23.12 30.80
C ALA A 186 -21.93 24.28 31.17
N SER A 187 -22.04 25.44 30.51
CA SER A 187 -21.25 26.64 30.85
C SER A 187 -21.78 27.42 32.04
N LYS A 188 -23.05 27.24 32.42
CA LYS A 188 -23.70 27.97 33.52
C LYS A 188 -23.80 27.15 34.81
N GLY A 189 -23.63 25.83 34.72
CA GLY A 189 -23.61 24.89 35.84
C GLY A 189 -22.22 24.37 36.19
N GLY A 190 -21.16 25.06 35.77
CA GLY A 190 -19.77 24.79 36.14
C GLY A 190 -19.14 25.99 36.83
#